data_AF-A0A0Q6TWD4-F1
#
_entry.id   AF-A0A0Q6TWD4-F1
#
_cell.length_a   1.000
_cell.length_b   1.000
_cell.length_c   1.000
_cell.angle_alpha   90.00
_cell.angle_beta   90.00
_cell.angle_gamma   90.00
#
_symmetry.space_group_name_H-M   'P 1'
#
loop_
_entity.id
_entity.type
_entity.pdbx_description
1 polymer ?
#
loop_
_entity_poly.entity_id
_entity_poly.type
_entity_poly.pdbx_seq_one_letter_code
_entity_poly.pdbx_strand_id
1 'polypeptide(L)'
;MANALLLALALLAQDPSAAPQATAQGPNAPPADEYGYVAWCYGALGGYASLYDRVMPEVTRIEKAFPGPDGVAASLKTYPELKAQAQKDLKTFASAITAAEKASPRPISEYGGAQVKRGSAIWQGADSVDKARLAQMWMSWSPPGDCERRAKALETKSTILGKALNYNSVSATTAAPAPQPAQQPAPPAPQPVETAPLSSAPIPVSETPAPRPVATPKPAAPKAAPVKTTTSAKPLAKPLAKAPAKALPPIGGNEVIVDPVNPIPCAGSLVPAKRGGRDVLLCKAD
;
A
#
# COMPACT_ATOMS: atom_id res chain seq x y z
N MET A 1 3.89 43.67 25.86
CA MET A 1 3.03 42.47 25.91
C MET A 1 2.63 41.95 24.51
N ALA A 2 3.44 42.18 23.46
CA ALA A 2 3.13 41.72 22.09
C ALA A 2 3.86 40.43 21.68
N ASN A 3 4.89 40.01 22.41
CA ASN A 3 5.70 38.84 22.05
C ASN A 3 5.11 37.49 22.49
N ALA A 4 4.12 37.48 23.39
CA ALA A 4 3.50 36.23 23.87
C ALA A 4 2.47 35.65 22.88
N LEU A 5 1.80 36.50 22.09
CA LEU A 5 0.80 36.05 21.11
C LEU A 5 1.44 35.38 19.87
N LEU A 6 2.67 35.76 19.52
CA LEU A 6 3.37 35.19 18.36
C LEU A 6 3.91 33.77 18.64
N LEU A 7 4.26 33.46 19.89
CA LEU A 7 4.63 32.10 20.28
C LEU A 7 3.42 31.17 20.38
N ALA A 8 2.23 31.68 20.71
CA ALA A 8 1.02 30.87 20.78
C ALA A 8 0.52 30.39 19.39
N LEU A 9 0.68 31.19 18.33
CA LEU A 9 0.30 30.77 16.97
C LEU A 9 1.27 29.73 16.36
N ALA A 10 2.53 29.67 16.81
CA ALA A 10 3.50 28.71 16.29
C ALA A 10 3.29 27.28 16.83
N LEU A 11 2.63 27.12 18.00
CA LEU A 11 2.35 25.82 18.61
C LEU A 11 1.06 25.16 18.10
N LEU A 12 0.13 25.88 17.47
CA LEU A 12 -1.07 25.29 16.87
C LEU A 12 -0.85 24.70 15.46
N ALA A 13 0.35 24.80 14.89
CA ALA A 13 0.69 24.18 13.60
C ALA A 13 1.27 22.75 13.74
N GLN A 14 1.52 22.29 14.96
CA GLN A 14 1.95 20.91 15.22
C GLN A 14 0.72 20.05 15.50
N ASP A 15 -0.04 19.77 14.45
CA ASP A 15 -1.00 18.67 14.47
C ASP A 15 -0.18 17.37 14.59
N PRO A 16 -0.32 16.58 15.68
CA PRO A 16 0.40 15.31 15.80
C PRO A 16 -0.03 14.26 14.75
N SER A 17 -1.00 14.61 13.89
CA SER A 17 -1.45 13.77 12.77
C SER A 17 -0.67 13.96 11.47
N ALA A 18 0.27 14.91 11.41
CA ALA A 18 1.08 15.19 10.23
C ALA A 18 2.57 14.89 10.48
N ALA A 19 2.88 13.65 10.85
CA ALA A 19 4.21 13.14 10.52
C ALA A 19 4.31 13.17 8.99
N PRO A 20 5.27 13.89 8.38
CA PRO A 20 5.51 13.73 6.95
C PRO A 20 5.91 12.27 6.78
N GLN A 21 5.11 11.50 6.05
CA GLN A 21 5.52 10.22 5.47
C GLN A 21 6.63 10.51 4.44
N ALA A 22 7.79 10.92 4.92
CA ALA A 22 8.96 11.31 4.12
C ALA A 22 9.74 10.09 3.62
N THR A 23 9.17 8.88 3.66
CA THR A 23 9.80 7.66 3.16
C THR A 23 9.23 7.17 1.82
N ALA A 24 8.26 7.86 1.24
CA ALA A 24 7.63 7.45 -0.01
C ALA A 24 8.19 8.19 -1.24
N GLN A 25 9.48 8.09 -1.50
CA GLN A 25 10.11 8.60 -2.75
C GLN A 25 10.52 7.48 -3.72
N GLY A 26 10.08 6.24 -3.45
CA GLY A 26 10.33 5.11 -4.34
C GLY A 26 9.49 5.16 -5.63
N PRO A 27 9.84 4.38 -6.66
CA PRO A 27 9.11 4.31 -7.93
C PRO A 27 7.63 3.89 -7.77
N ASN A 28 7.35 3.17 -6.68
CA ASN A 28 6.01 2.70 -6.29
C ASN A 28 5.41 3.51 -5.14
N ALA A 29 5.89 4.73 -4.88
CA ALA A 29 5.27 5.61 -3.91
C ALA A 29 3.85 6.02 -4.34
N PRO A 30 2.93 6.24 -3.38
CA PRO A 30 1.62 6.81 -3.69
C PRO A 30 1.78 8.20 -4.31
N PRO A 31 0.94 8.56 -5.29
CA PRO A 31 0.90 9.91 -5.83
C PRO A 31 0.34 10.90 -4.80
N ALA A 32 0.61 12.19 -4.97
CA ALA A 32 0.19 13.22 -4.01
C ALA A 32 -1.30 13.59 -4.09
N ASP A 33 -1.96 13.35 -5.23
CA ASP A 33 -3.37 13.67 -5.43
C ASP A 33 -4.29 12.64 -4.75
N GLU A 34 -5.43 13.10 -4.24
CA GLU A 34 -6.34 12.25 -3.45
C GLU A 34 -6.89 11.04 -4.22
N TYR A 35 -7.28 11.22 -5.49
CA TYR A 35 -7.84 10.13 -6.31
C TYR A 35 -6.79 9.07 -6.59
N GLY A 36 -5.62 9.48 -7.08
CA GLY A 36 -4.50 8.61 -7.33
C GLY A 36 -3.99 7.92 -6.06
N TYR A 37 -4.00 8.62 -4.92
CA TYR A 37 -3.60 8.05 -3.63
C TYR A 37 -4.52 6.91 -3.21
N VAL A 38 -5.83 7.11 -3.28
CA VAL A 38 -6.82 6.08 -2.95
C VAL A 38 -6.75 4.90 -3.94
N ALA A 39 -6.56 5.17 -5.23
CA ALA A 39 -6.35 4.14 -6.24
C ALA A 39 -5.06 3.33 -5.98
N TRP A 40 -3.97 3.99 -5.58
CA TRP A 40 -2.74 3.33 -5.15
C TRP A 40 -2.97 2.46 -3.90
N CYS A 41 -3.67 2.98 -2.87
CA CYS A 41 -4.02 2.23 -1.66
C CYS A 41 -4.83 0.97 -2.00
N TYR A 42 -5.76 1.07 -2.96
CA TYR A 42 -6.53 -0.09 -3.44
C TYR A 42 -5.63 -1.17 -4.03
N GLY A 43 -4.70 -0.81 -4.92
CA GLY A 43 -3.75 -1.77 -5.50
C GLY A 43 -2.82 -2.40 -4.47
N ALA A 44 -2.27 -1.57 -3.58
CA ALA A 44 -1.36 -1.98 -2.52
C ALA A 44 -2.02 -2.98 -1.56
N LEU A 45 -3.21 -2.65 -1.07
CA LEU A 45 -3.96 -3.50 -0.16
C LEU A 45 -4.51 -4.76 -0.86
N GLY A 46 -4.86 -4.65 -2.14
CA GLY A 46 -5.30 -5.78 -2.95
C GLY A 46 -4.20 -6.83 -3.09
N GLY A 47 -2.97 -6.40 -3.37
CA GLY A 47 -1.81 -7.29 -3.40
C GLY A 47 -1.54 -7.94 -2.04
N TYR A 48 -1.59 -7.17 -0.95
CA TYR A 48 -1.43 -7.68 0.42
C TYR A 48 -2.45 -8.78 0.74
N ALA A 49 -3.73 -8.53 0.47
CA ALA A 49 -4.81 -9.48 0.73
C ALA A 49 -4.68 -10.75 -0.13
N SER A 50 -4.22 -10.62 -1.37
CA SER A 50 -4.03 -11.76 -2.29
C SER A 50 -2.92 -12.72 -1.85
N LEU A 51 -1.91 -12.20 -1.12
CA LEU A 51 -0.78 -13.01 -0.64
C LEU A 51 -1.08 -13.80 0.64
N TYR A 52 -2.18 -13.51 1.32
CA TYR A 52 -2.51 -14.09 2.64
C TYR A 52 -2.33 -15.61 2.68
N ASP A 53 -3.04 -16.36 1.82
CA ASP A 53 -3.04 -17.82 1.89
C ASP A 53 -1.66 -18.43 1.56
N ARG A 54 -0.84 -17.70 0.80
CA ARG A 54 0.53 -18.10 0.45
C ARG A 54 1.50 -17.90 1.61
N VAL A 55 1.39 -16.80 2.36
CA VAL A 55 2.35 -16.46 3.42
C VAL A 55 2.01 -17.10 4.75
N MET A 56 0.72 -17.38 5.02
CA MET A 56 0.26 -17.90 6.31
C MET A 56 0.99 -19.15 6.83
N PRO A 57 1.39 -20.14 6.00
CA PRO A 57 2.19 -21.28 6.50
C PRO A 57 3.53 -20.85 7.11
N GLU A 58 4.23 -19.91 6.48
CA GLU A 58 5.49 -19.37 6.99
C GLU A 58 5.27 -18.42 8.17
N VAL A 59 4.25 -17.56 8.12
CA VAL A 59 3.86 -16.72 9.27
C VAL A 59 3.60 -17.60 10.49
N THR A 60 2.84 -18.69 10.32
CA THR A 60 2.58 -19.65 11.40
C THR A 60 3.84 -20.29 11.95
N ARG A 61 4.81 -20.62 11.08
CA ARG A 61 6.10 -21.16 11.51
C ARG A 61 6.92 -20.12 12.28
N ILE A 62 6.93 -18.87 11.81
CA ILE A 62 7.64 -17.75 12.44
C ILE A 62 7.07 -17.46 13.84
N GLU A 63 5.75 -17.30 13.95
CA GLU A 63 5.07 -17.05 15.24
C GLU A 63 5.31 -18.17 16.26
N LYS A 64 5.35 -19.44 15.81
CA LYS A 64 5.69 -20.58 16.68
C LYS A 64 7.15 -20.55 17.14
N ALA A 65 8.07 -20.13 16.29
CA ALA A 65 9.49 -20.05 16.61
C ALA A 65 9.82 -18.84 17.50
N PHE A 66 9.07 -17.75 17.34
CA PHE A 66 9.27 -16.48 18.02
C PHE A 66 7.92 -15.95 18.55
N PRO A 67 7.37 -16.56 19.62
CA PRO A 67 6.10 -16.14 20.17
C PRO A 67 6.16 -14.69 20.66
N GLY A 68 5.17 -13.89 20.27
CA GLY A 68 4.95 -12.56 20.82
C GLY A 68 4.61 -12.59 22.32
N PRO A 69 4.54 -11.41 22.98
CA PRO A 69 4.28 -11.32 24.41
C PRO A 69 2.94 -11.95 24.84
N ASP A 70 1.94 -11.93 23.96
CA ASP A 70 0.61 -12.48 24.20
C ASP A 70 0.49 -13.97 23.77
N GLY A 71 1.58 -14.54 23.23
CA GLY A 71 1.67 -15.93 22.78
C GLY A 71 1.14 -16.18 21.36
N VAL A 72 1.53 -17.34 20.81
CA VAL A 72 1.26 -17.74 19.41
C VAL A 72 -0.23 -17.72 19.06
N ALA A 73 -1.08 -18.21 19.96
CA ALA A 73 -2.52 -18.31 19.69
C ALA A 73 -3.17 -16.94 19.52
N ALA A 74 -2.73 -15.93 20.29
CA ALA A 74 -3.20 -14.56 20.15
C ALA A 74 -2.71 -13.96 18.83
N SER A 75 -1.42 -14.07 18.50
CA SER A 75 -0.88 -13.60 17.22
C SER A 75 -1.60 -14.23 16.03
N LEU A 76 -1.83 -15.55 16.03
CA LEU A 76 -2.46 -16.22 14.89
C LEU A 76 -3.93 -15.85 14.69
N LYS A 77 -4.60 -15.32 15.72
CA LYS A 77 -5.97 -14.84 15.62
C LYS A 77 -6.08 -13.49 14.90
N THR A 78 -5.05 -12.64 14.96
CA THR A 78 -5.11 -11.30 14.36
C THR A 78 -5.06 -11.33 12.84
N TYR A 79 -4.31 -12.27 12.24
CA TYR A 79 -4.16 -12.35 10.78
C TYR A 79 -5.49 -12.49 10.01
N PRO A 80 -6.42 -13.42 10.34
CA PRO A 80 -7.70 -13.48 9.66
C PRO A 80 -8.56 -12.21 9.86
N GLU A 81 -8.44 -11.55 11.01
CA GLU A 81 -9.11 -10.27 11.26
C GLU A 81 -8.55 -9.16 10.37
N LEU A 82 -7.22 -9.11 10.18
CA LEU A 82 -6.56 -8.20 9.24
C LEU A 82 -6.97 -8.47 7.79
N LYS A 83 -7.10 -9.75 7.38
CA LYS A 83 -7.61 -10.10 6.04
C LYS A 83 -9.05 -9.59 5.86
N ALA A 84 -9.91 -9.82 6.85
CA ALA A 84 -11.30 -9.38 6.80
C ALA A 84 -11.42 -7.86 6.77
N GLN A 85 -10.59 -7.14 7.53
CA GLN A 85 -10.52 -5.69 7.50
C GLN A 85 -10.05 -5.19 6.14
N ALA A 86 -8.97 -5.76 5.59
CA ALA A 86 -8.47 -5.40 4.27
C ALA A 86 -9.54 -5.55 3.18
N GLN A 87 -10.37 -6.60 3.24
CA GLN A 87 -11.49 -6.80 2.32
C GLN A 87 -12.60 -5.74 2.46
N LYS A 88 -12.83 -5.21 3.66
CA LYS A 88 -13.78 -4.10 3.87
C LYS A 88 -13.20 -2.81 3.29
N ASP A 89 -11.95 -2.51 3.60
CA ASP A 89 -11.28 -1.30 3.11
C ASP A 89 -11.19 -1.28 1.58
N LEU A 90 -10.94 -2.42 0.95
CA LEU A 90 -10.97 -2.54 -0.51
C LEU A 90 -12.32 -2.15 -1.11
N LYS A 91 -13.44 -2.47 -0.45
CA LYS A 91 -14.78 -2.04 -0.89
C LYS A 91 -14.96 -0.54 -0.73
N THR A 92 -14.49 0.02 0.39
CA THR A 92 -14.52 1.48 0.62
C THR A 92 -13.70 2.23 -0.43
N PHE A 93 -12.49 1.76 -0.74
CA PHE A 93 -11.65 2.36 -1.78
C PHE A 93 -12.28 2.25 -3.16
N ALA A 94 -12.83 1.08 -3.52
CA ALA A 94 -13.53 0.89 -4.79
C ALA A 94 -14.74 1.82 -4.93
N SER A 95 -15.52 2.02 -3.85
CA SER A 95 -16.63 2.97 -3.81
C SER A 95 -16.16 4.40 -4.05
N ALA A 96 -15.12 4.82 -3.33
CA ALA A 96 -14.54 6.16 -3.47
C ALA A 96 -14.01 6.44 -4.89
N ILE A 97 -13.29 5.48 -5.49
CA ILE A 97 -12.78 5.57 -6.86
C ILE A 97 -13.93 5.68 -7.85
N THR A 98 -14.94 4.82 -7.72
CA THR A 98 -16.12 4.82 -8.61
C THR A 98 -16.91 6.14 -8.48
N ALA A 99 -17.06 6.66 -7.27
CA ALA A 99 -17.72 7.93 -7.03
C ALA A 99 -16.96 9.08 -7.70
N ALA A 100 -15.64 9.10 -7.56
CA ALA A 100 -14.77 10.10 -8.18
C ALA A 100 -14.83 10.05 -9.71
N GLU A 101 -14.81 8.85 -10.30
CA GLU A 101 -14.93 8.65 -11.74
C GLU A 101 -16.27 9.15 -12.27
N LYS A 102 -17.38 8.86 -11.58
CA LYS A 102 -18.71 9.34 -11.95
C LYS A 102 -18.87 10.85 -11.80
N ALA A 103 -18.18 11.46 -10.85
CA ALA A 103 -18.22 12.89 -10.59
C ALA A 103 -17.27 13.69 -11.48
N SER A 104 -16.37 13.03 -12.22
CA SER A 104 -15.40 13.69 -13.05
C SER A 104 -15.99 14.06 -14.42
N PRO A 105 -15.79 15.30 -14.90
CA PRO A 105 -16.20 15.70 -16.25
C PRO A 105 -15.32 15.08 -17.35
N ARG A 106 -14.18 14.47 -16.98
CA ARG A 106 -13.26 13.79 -17.89
C ARG A 106 -13.11 12.32 -17.45
N PRO A 107 -12.88 11.37 -18.39
CA PRO A 107 -12.58 10.00 -18.01
C PRO A 107 -11.22 9.96 -17.30
N ILE A 108 -11.25 9.62 -16.00
CA ILE A 108 -10.03 9.51 -15.15
C ILE A 108 -9.69 8.05 -14.79
N SER A 109 -10.51 7.09 -15.23
CA SER A 109 -10.35 5.67 -14.93
C SER A 109 -9.01 5.09 -15.39
N GLU A 110 -8.48 5.53 -16.52
CA GLU A 110 -7.15 5.11 -17.01
C GLU A 110 -6.03 5.53 -16.03
N TYR A 111 -6.11 6.75 -15.50
CA TYR A 111 -5.19 7.22 -14.48
C TYR A 111 -5.34 6.41 -13.18
N GLY A 112 -6.57 6.16 -12.75
CA GLY A 112 -6.87 5.32 -11.59
C GLY A 112 -6.30 3.91 -11.74
N GLY A 113 -6.54 3.26 -12.88
CA GLY A 113 -5.99 1.94 -13.20
C GLY A 113 -4.45 1.90 -13.17
N ALA A 114 -3.78 2.95 -13.67
CA ALA A 114 -2.33 3.07 -13.57
C ALA A 114 -1.84 3.17 -12.12
N GLN A 115 -2.56 3.92 -11.25
CA GLN A 115 -2.21 4.00 -9.84
C GLN A 115 -2.52 2.71 -9.07
N VAL A 116 -3.61 2.01 -9.39
CA VAL A 116 -3.88 0.65 -8.87
C VAL A 116 -2.73 -0.29 -9.22
N LYS A 117 -2.27 -0.27 -10.47
CA LYS A 117 -1.12 -1.08 -10.92
C LYS A 117 0.18 -0.70 -10.20
N ARG A 118 0.40 0.60 -9.95
CA ARG A 118 1.54 1.09 -9.17
C ARG A 118 1.46 0.66 -7.70
N GLY A 119 0.27 0.69 -7.11
CA GLY A 119 0.04 0.22 -5.74
C GLY A 119 0.32 -1.26 -5.61
N SER A 120 -0.20 -2.09 -6.52
CA SER A 120 0.08 -3.53 -6.51
C SER A 120 1.55 -3.85 -6.82
N ALA A 121 2.28 -2.92 -7.46
CA ALA A 121 3.69 -3.08 -7.75
C ALA A 121 4.60 -3.17 -6.51
N ILE A 122 4.13 -2.76 -5.32
CA ILE A 122 4.89 -2.99 -4.08
C ILE A 122 5.05 -4.48 -3.76
N TRP A 123 4.18 -5.32 -4.31
CA TRP A 123 4.20 -6.78 -4.18
C TRP A 123 4.75 -7.48 -5.42
N GLN A 124 5.20 -6.73 -6.44
CA GLN A 124 5.91 -7.32 -7.57
C GLN A 124 7.17 -8.02 -7.06
N GLY A 125 7.44 -9.21 -7.60
CA GLY A 125 8.56 -10.04 -7.15
C GLY A 125 8.25 -10.95 -5.96
N ALA A 126 7.00 -10.97 -5.46
CA ALA A 126 6.57 -11.95 -4.45
C ALA A 126 6.81 -13.41 -4.91
N ASP A 127 6.85 -13.66 -6.22
CA ASP A 127 7.18 -14.96 -6.81
C ASP A 127 8.67 -15.29 -6.86
N SER A 128 9.53 -14.28 -6.87
CA SER A 128 10.98 -14.43 -6.98
C SER A 128 11.70 -14.45 -5.62
N VAL A 129 11.04 -14.04 -4.55
CA VAL A 129 11.60 -14.06 -3.19
C VAL A 129 11.35 -15.40 -2.51
N ASP A 130 12.23 -15.79 -1.58
CA ASP A 130 12.00 -16.96 -0.77
C ASP A 130 10.79 -16.78 0.15
N LYS A 131 10.15 -17.89 0.54
CA LYS A 131 8.90 -17.87 1.31
C LYS A 131 9.05 -17.21 2.68
N ALA A 132 10.19 -17.40 3.35
CA ALA A 132 10.42 -16.84 4.68
C ALA A 132 10.59 -15.32 4.60
N ARG A 133 11.33 -14.83 3.60
CA ARG A 133 11.47 -13.40 3.32
C ARG A 133 10.15 -12.77 2.91
N LEU A 134 9.36 -13.44 2.08
CA LEU A 134 8.02 -12.96 1.70
C LEU A 134 7.13 -12.82 2.93
N ALA A 135 7.10 -13.81 3.82
CA ALA A 135 6.31 -13.75 5.04
C ALA A 135 6.77 -12.62 5.96
N GLN A 136 8.08 -12.44 6.15
CA GLN A 136 8.62 -11.32 6.94
C GLN A 136 8.24 -9.96 6.35
N MET A 137 8.39 -9.80 5.03
CA MET A 137 8.01 -8.57 4.34
C MET A 137 6.52 -8.29 4.51
N TRP A 138 5.68 -9.30 4.31
CA TRP A 138 4.23 -9.21 4.46
C TRP A 138 3.84 -8.85 5.91
N MET A 139 4.41 -9.51 6.91
CA MET A 139 4.16 -9.21 8.34
C MET A 139 4.62 -7.80 8.74
N SER A 140 5.71 -7.30 8.13
CA SER A 140 6.25 -5.97 8.42
C SER A 140 5.52 -4.83 7.71
N TRP A 141 4.69 -5.16 6.72
CA TRP A 141 4.02 -4.15 5.91
C TRP A 141 2.70 -3.75 6.55
N SER A 142 2.42 -2.45 6.50
CA SER A 142 1.14 -1.87 6.89
C SER A 142 0.72 -0.86 5.83
N PRO A 143 -0.56 -0.80 5.44
CA PRO A 143 -1.03 0.27 4.57
C PRO A 143 -0.78 1.63 5.23
N PRO A 144 -0.52 2.69 4.45
CA PRO A 144 -0.45 4.04 4.99
C PRO A 144 -1.72 4.37 5.80
N GLY A 145 -1.53 4.89 7.02
CA GLY A 145 -2.62 5.11 7.99
C GLY A 145 -3.69 6.12 7.56
N ASP A 146 -3.46 6.87 6.47
CA ASP A 146 -4.38 7.85 5.92
C ASP A 146 -5.19 7.34 4.71
N CYS A 147 -4.98 6.10 4.22
CA CYS A 147 -5.73 5.54 3.11
C CYS A 147 -7.26 5.57 3.34
N GLU A 148 -7.73 5.10 4.50
CA GLU A 148 -9.16 5.09 4.84
C GLU A 148 -9.75 6.51 4.96
N ARG A 149 -9.02 7.41 5.63
CA ARG A 149 -9.43 8.79 5.83
C ARG A 149 -9.60 9.52 4.48
N ARG A 150 -8.62 9.39 3.58
CA ARG A 150 -8.66 10.01 2.26
C ARG A 150 -9.73 9.38 1.37
N ALA A 151 -9.94 8.07 1.43
CA ALA A 151 -11.01 7.41 0.68
C ALA A 151 -12.40 7.94 1.07
N LYS A 152 -12.71 8.03 2.37
CA LYS A 152 -13.98 8.59 2.85
C LYS A 152 -14.15 10.06 2.44
N ALA A 153 -13.08 10.84 2.53
CA ALA A 153 -13.10 12.24 2.10
C ALA A 153 -13.33 12.37 0.58
N LEU A 154 -12.65 11.54 -0.23
CA LEU A 154 -12.80 11.49 -1.68
C LEU A 154 -14.23 11.09 -2.07
N GLU A 155 -14.78 10.04 -1.47
CA GLU A 155 -16.15 9.58 -1.72
C GLU A 155 -17.19 10.66 -1.42
N THR A 156 -17.05 11.33 -0.27
CA THR A 156 -17.95 12.42 0.14
C THR A 156 -17.90 13.58 -0.86
N LYS A 157 -16.69 14.07 -1.17
CA LYS A 157 -16.48 15.17 -2.13
C LYS A 157 -17.04 14.81 -3.52
N SER A 158 -16.77 13.60 -3.97
CA SER A 158 -17.21 13.12 -5.29
C SER A 158 -18.71 12.94 -5.36
N THR A 159 -19.35 12.45 -4.30
CA THR A 159 -20.81 12.33 -4.24
C THR A 159 -21.49 13.70 -4.31
N ILE A 160 -20.95 14.71 -3.63
CA ILE A 160 -21.47 16.08 -3.67
C ILE A 160 -21.29 16.67 -5.07
N LEU A 161 -20.09 16.57 -5.63
CA LEU A 161 -19.78 17.08 -6.97
C LEU A 161 -20.63 16.40 -8.05
N GLY A 162 -20.76 15.07 -7.98
CA GLY A 162 -21.58 14.30 -8.91
C GLY A 162 -23.05 14.70 -8.85
N LYS A 163 -23.60 15.00 -7.67
CA LYS A 163 -24.96 15.54 -7.54
C LYS A 163 -25.09 16.93 -8.14
N ALA A 164 -24.12 17.81 -7.91
CA ALA A 164 -24.13 19.18 -8.45
C ALA A 164 -24.03 19.21 -9.98
N LEU A 165 -23.18 18.37 -10.57
CA LEU A 165 -23.04 18.27 -12.03
C LEU A 165 -24.31 17.68 -12.67
N ASN A 166 -24.89 16.64 -12.06
CA ASN A 166 -26.15 16.06 -12.54
C ASN A 166 -27.36 17.00 -12.39
N TYR A 167 -27.40 17.82 -11.34
CA TYR A 167 -28.46 18.82 -11.19
C TYR A 167 -28.43 19.83 -12.34
N ASN A 168 -27.24 20.33 -12.69
CA ASN A 168 -27.09 21.29 -13.79
C ASN A 168 -27.39 20.68 -15.17
N SER A 169 -27.06 19.41 -15.40
CA SER A 169 -27.38 18.74 -16.69
C SER A 169 -28.88 18.46 -16.85
N VAL A 170 -29.60 18.11 -15.78
CA VAL A 170 -31.06 17.94 -15.80
C VAL A 170 -31.78 19.28 -15.95
N SER A 171 -31.32 20.33 -15.27
CA SER A 171 -31.87 21.69 -15.42
C SER A 171 -31.61 22.28 -16.81
N ALA A 172 -30.46 22.01 -17.43
CA ALA A 172 -30.18 22.43 -18.81
C ALA A 172 -31.05 21.70 -19.85
N THR A 173 -31.49 20.47 -19.56
CA THR A 173 -32.37 19.70 -20.45
C THR A 173 -33.85 20.07 -20.28
N THR A 174 -34.25 20.59 -19.12
CA THR A 174 -35.64 21.00 -18.82
C THR A 174 -35.96 22.43 -19.29
N ALA A 175 -34.94 23.22 -19.64
CA ALA A 175 -35.09 24.63 -20.06
C ALA A 175 -35.00 24.85 -21.58
N ALA A 176 -35.41 23.88 -22.40
CA ALA A 176 -35.74 24.13 -23.80
C ALA A 176 -37.28 24.13 -23.94
N PRO A 177 -37.92 25.26 -24.31
CA PRO A 177 -39.29 25.24 -24.79
C PRO A 177 -39.35 24.27 -25.97
N ALA A 178 -40.22 23.28 -25.89
CA ALA A 178 -40.50 22.40 -27.02
C ALA A 178 -40.80 23.26 -28.26
N PRO A 179 -40.09 23.08 -29.39
CA PRO A 179 -40.60 23.53 -30.67
C PRO A 179 -41.94 22.83 -30.87
N GLN A 180 -43.00 23.61 -31.11
CA GLN A 180 -44.28 23.07 -31.57
C GLN A 180 -44.03 22.11 -32.74
N PRO A 181 -44.63 20.91 -32.77
CA PRO A 181 -44.52 20.01 -33.90
C PRO A 181 -45.05 20.69 -35.16
N ALA A 182 -44.15 21.06 -36.07
CA ALA A 182 -44.54 21.27 -37.46
C ALA A 182 -45.05 19.92 -37.97
N GLN A 183 -46.30 19.91 -38.42
CA GLN A 183 -46.97 18.76 -39.02
C GLN A 183 -46.12 18.21 -40.16
N GLN A 184 -45.57 17.01 -39.96
CA GLN A 184 -44.90 16.23 -40.99
C GLN A 184 -45.98 15.43 -41.75
N PRO A 185 -46.12 15.59 -43.07
CA PRO A 185 -47.04 14.77 -43.87
C PRO A 185 -46.62 13.29 -43.87
N ALA A 186 -47.63 12.43 -43.87
CA ALA A 186 -47.54 10.98 -43.76
C ALA A 186 -46.68 10.30 -44.84
N PRO A 187 -46.07 9.14 -44.53
CA PRO A 187 -45.30 8.34 -45.48
C PRO A 187 -46.21 7.56 -46.45
N PRO A 188 -45.82 7.38 -47.74
CA PRO A 188 -46.47 6.42 -48.62
C PRO A 188 -46.01 4.98 -48.33
N ALA A 189 -46.99 4.08 -48.37
CA ALA A 189 -46.92 2.63 -48.19
C ALA A 189 -46.26 1.91 -49.40
N PRO A 190 -45.94 0.60 -49.30
CA PRO A 190 -44.73 -0.04 -49.85
C PRO A 190 -44.89 -0.67 -51.23
N GLN A 191 -43.78 -0.82 -51.96
CA GLN A 191 -43.66 -1.74 -53.10
C GLN A 191 -42.92 -3.03 -52.69
N PRO A 192 -43.37 -4.20 -53.19
CA PRO A 192 -42.76 -5.49 -52.88
C PRO A 192 -41.64 -5.81 -53.88
N VAL A 193 -40.54 -6.36 -53.37
CA VAL A 193 -39.62 -7.17 -54.19
C VAL A 193 -39.31 -8.47 -53.45
N GLU A 194 -39.89 -9.50 -54.03
CA GLU A 194 -39.65 -10.92 -53.82
C GLU A 194 -38.32 -11.29 -54.50
N THR A 195 -37.45 -12.02 -53.81
CA THR A 195 -37.01 -13.41 -54.13
C THR A 195 -35.63 -13.68 -53.51
N ALA A 196 -35.53 -14.85 -52.87
CA ALA A 196 -34.49 -15.43 -52.02
C ALA A 196 -33.24 -15.98 -52.79
N PRO A 197 -32.50 -17.01 -52.30
CA PRO A 197 -31.52 -17.01 -51.20
C PRO A 197 -30.16 -17.64 -51.62
N LEU A 198 -29.05 -17.30 -50.95
CA LEU A 198 -27.83 -18.10 -50.89
C LEU A 198 -27.23 -17.90 -49.48
N SER A 199 -27.42 -18.82 -48.53
CA SER A 199 -26.65 -20.06 -48.37
C SER A 199 -25.14 -19.80 -48.32
N SER A 200 -24.59 -19.75 -47.10
CA SER A 200 -23.24 -20.20 -46.79
C SER A 200 -23.14 -20.48 -45.28
N ALA A 201 -22.77 -21.72 -45.03
CA ALA A 201 -22.80 -22.48 -43.79
C ALA A 201 -21.71 -22.06 -42.78
N PRO A 202 -21.74 -22.62 -41.55
CA PRO A 202 -20.86 -22.26 -40.45
C PRO A 202 -19.46 -22.88 -40.62
N ILE A 203 -18.42 -22.13 -40.22
CA ILE A 203 -17.05 -22.63 -40.18
C ILE A 203 -16.89 -23.54 -38.94
N PRO A 204 -16.32 -24.74 -39.10
CA PRO A 204 -16.36 -25.81 -38.09
C PRO A 204 -15.38 -25.63 -36.93
N VAL A 205 -15.81 -26.22 -35.81
CA VAL A 205 -15.04 -26.60 -34.62
C VAL A 205 -13.87 -27.49 -35.02
N SER A 206 -12.68 -27.24 -34.47
CA SER A 206 -11.61 -28.24 -34.42
C SER A 206 -11.36 -28.63 -32.98
N GLU A 207 -11.74 -29.87 -32.66
CA GLU A 207 -11.34 -30.60 -31.46
C GLU A 207 -9.83 -30.90 -31.46
N THR A 208 -9.23 -30.66 -30.30
CA THR A 208 -8.26 -31.48 -29.54
C THR A 208 -7.52 -32.61 -30.27
N PRO A 209 -6.20 -32.71 -30.04
CA PRO A 209 -5.70 -33.90 -29.36
C PRO A 209 -4.69 -33.61 -28.22
N ALA A 210 -5.04 -34.04 -27.00
CA ALA A 210 -4.10 -34.74 -26.11
C ALA A 210 -4.13 -36.24 -26.50
N PRO A 211 -3.16 -37.12 -26.16
CA PRO A 211 -2.16 -37.01 -25.09
C PRO A 211 -0.74 -37.49 -25.48
N ARG A 212 0.26 -37.20 -24.63
CA ARG A 212 1.25 -38.22 -24.22
C ARG A 212 1.96 -37.83 -22.91
N PRO A 213 2.00 -38.74 -21.93
CA PRO A 213 2.70 -38.57 -20.66
C PRO A 213 4.19 -38.87 -20.84
N VAL A 214 5.06 -37.95 -20.38
CA VAL A 214 6.50 -38.22 -20.27
C VAL A 214 6.87 -38.31 -18.79
N ALA A 215 7.19 -39.55 -18.43
CA ALA A 215 8.01 -40.07 -17.36
C ALA A 215 8.54 -39.11 -16.27
N THR A 216 8.17 -39.47 -15.05
CA THR A 216 8.97 -39.33 -13.82
C THR A 216 10.40 -39.86 -13.98
N PRO A 217 11.39 -39.17 -13.41
CA PRO A 217 12.50 -39.84 -12.73
C PRO A 217 12.46 -39.53 -11.22
N LYS A 218 12.30 -40.59 -10.44
CA LYS A 218 12.61 -40.67 -8.99
C LYS A 218 14.15 -40.88 -8.82
N PRO A 219 14.70 -40.91 -7.61
CA PRO A 219 15.65 -39.94 -7.07
C PRO A 219 17.10 -40.46 -6.97
N ALA A 220 18.09 -39.56 -6.99
CA ALA A 220 19.45 -39.89 -6.58
C ALA A 220 19.87 -38.99 -5.40
N ALA A 221 19.92 -39.59 -4.22
CA ALA A 221 20.67 -39.08 -3.08
C ALA A 221 22.16 -39.37 -3.28
N PRO A 222 23.04 -38.50 -2.76
CA PRO A 222 24.18 -39.01 -2.01
C PRO A 222 24.24 -38.43 -0.59
N LYS A 223 24.45 -39.36 0.35
CA LYS A 223 24.90 -39.15 1.72
C LYS A 223 26.29 -38.53 1.75
N ALA A 224 26.49 -37.52 2.60
CA ALA A 224 27.72 -37.27 3.36
C ALA A 224 27.32 -36.32 4.52
N ALA A 225 27.08 -36.86 5.71
CA ALA A 225 28.02 -37.05 6.81
C ALA A 225 28.28 -35.75 7.62
N PRO A 226 28.33 -35.84 8.96
CA PRO A 226 28.10 -34.71 9.86
C PRO A 226 29.41 -34.02 10.25
N VAL A 227 29.46 -32.69 10.19
CA VAL A 227 30.54 -31.91 10.81
C VAL A 227 30.09 -31.46 12.20
N LYS A 228 30.72 -32.06 13.21
CA LYS A 228 30.78 -31.59 14.59
C LYS A 228 31.77 -30.43 14.68
N THR A 229 31.35 -29.30 15.24
CA THR A 229 32.19 -28.34 15.96
C THR A 229 31.30 -27.72 17.05
N THR A 230 31.26 -28.26 18.27
CA THR A 230 32.10 -27.90 19.43
C THR A 230 32.04 -26.42 19.83
N THR A 231 31.27 -26.20 20.90
CA THR A 231 31.57 -25.44 22.13
C THR A 231 31.74 -23.91 22.12
N SER A 232 31.07 -23.33 23.13
CA SER A 232 31.41 -22.13 23.91
C SER A 232 31.08 -20.79 23.26
N ALA A 233 30.53 -19.78 23.93
CA ALA A 233 30.35 -19.56 25.35
C ALA A 233 29.14 -18.64 25.60
N LYS A 234 28.44 -18.95 26.69
CA LYS A 234 27.59 -18.04 27.45
C LYS A 234 28.48 -16.99 28.13
N PRO A 235 28.09 -15.72 28.17
CA PRO A 235 28.30 -14.97 29.40
C PRO A 235 26.97 -14.54 30.02
N LEU A 236 26.85 -14.92 31.28
CA LEU A 236 25.93 -14.37 32.26
C LEU A 236 26.27 -12.88 32.46
N ALA A 237 25.29 -11.98 32.32
CA ALA A 237 25.39 -10.65 32.92
C ALA A 237 24.02 -10.27 33.48
N LYS A 238 23.99 -10.09 34.81
CA LYS A 238 22.87 -9.59 35.60
C LYS A 238 22.49 -8.16 35.15
N PRO A 239 21.23 -7.74 35.33
CA PRO A 239 20.83 -6.36 35.07
C PRO A 239 21.38 -5.47 36.20
N LEU A 240 22.31 -4.57 35.85
CA LEU A 240 22.73 -3.48 36.74
C LEU A 240 21.74 -2.33 36.65
N ALA A 241 21.36 -1.87 37.83
CA ALA A 241 20.37 -0.85 38.11
C ALA A 241 20.69 0.51 37.47
N LYS A 242 19.60 1.26 37.25
CA LYS A 242 19.57 2.69 36.89
C LYS A 242 20.55 3.51 37.74
N ALA A 243 21.46 4.21 37.07
CA ALA A 243 22.12 5.39 37.61
C ALA A 243 21.90 6.57 36.65
N PRO A 244 21.54 7.76 37.14
CA PRO A 244 21.25 8.91 36.29
C PRO A 244 22.51 9.41 35.57
N ALA A 245 22.35 9.77 34.31
CA ALA A 245 23.42 10.26 33.44
C ALA A 245 24.03 11.55 33.99
N LYS A 246 25.31 11.50 34.39
CA LYS A 246 26.14 12.70 34.47
C LYS A 246 26.48 13.14 33.06
N ALA A 247 26.11 14.37 32.71
CA ALA A 247 26.51 15.01 31.46
C ALA A 247 28.04 15.04 31.37
N LEU A 248 28.58 14.52 30.27
CA LEU A 248 30.01 14.61 29.95
C LEU A 248 30.33 16.04 29.49
N PRO A 249 31.46 16.63 29.91
CA PRO A 249 31.79 18.00 29.54
C PRO A 249 32.06 18.13 28.02
N PRO A 250 31.68 19.26 27.40
CA PRO A 250 31.99 19.53 26.00
C PRO A 250 33.50 19.64 25.78
N ILE A 251 33.99 19.08 24.67
CA ILE A 251 35.36 19.27 24.20
C ILE A 251 35.42 20.63 23.50
N GLY A 252 36.43 21.43 23.81
CA GLY A 252 36.72 22.63 23.03
C GLY A 252 37.07 22.26 21.58
N GLY A 253 36.40 22.90 20.62
CA GLY A 253 36.60 22.72 19.18
C GLY A 253 35.50 21.88 18.54
N ASN A 254 34.59 22.55 17.82
CA ASN A 254 33.60 22.16 16.78
C ASN A 254 33.05 20.71 16.67
N GLU A 255 33.25 19.81 17.63
CA GLU A 255 32.78 18.43 17.60
C GLU A 255 31.63 18.24 18.61
N VAL A 256 30.49 17.77 18.12
CA VAL A 256 29.30 17.49 18.96
C VAL A 256 29.14 15.97 19.10
N ILE A 257 29.01 15.50 20.35
CA ILE A 257 28.74 14.09 20.63
C ILE A 257 27.24 13.84 20.43
N VAL A 258 26.90 12.98 19.49
CA VAL A 258 25.54 12.52 19.24
C VAL A 258 25.35 11.22 20.01
N ASP A 259 24.58 11.29 21.09
CA ASP A 259 24.16 10.11 21.86
C ASP A 259 23.03 9.39 21.09
N PRO A 260 23.14 8.07 20.83
CA PRO A 260 22.09 7.29 20.17
C PRO A 260 20.73 7.33 20.88
N VAL A 261 20.70 7.62 22.19
CA VAL A 261 19.47 7.69 22.98
C VAL A 261 18.80 9.06 22.89
N ASN A 262 19.52 10.10 22.46
CA ASN A 262 18.98 11.45 22.29
C ASN A 262 19.71 12.20 21.16
N PRO A 263 19.43 11.88 19.88
CA PRO A 263 20.22 12.40 18.77
C PRO A 263 19.96 13.89 18.55
N ILE A 264 21.02 14.69 18.66
CA ILE A 264 21.03 16.10 18.26
C ILE A 264 21.30 16.15 16.74
N PRO A 265 20.56 16.97 15.96
CA PRO A 265 20.82 17.11 14.53
C PRO A 265 22.24 17.60 14.28
N CYS A 266 22.99 16.85 13.49
CA CYS A 266 24.35 17.15 13.06
C CYS A 266 24.31 17.69 11.62
N ALA A 267 24.98 18.81 11.37
CA ALA A 267 25.05 19.44 10.05
C ALA A 267 26.22 18.91 9.17
N GLY A 268 27.07 18.02 9.70
CA GLY A 268 28.22 17.45 8.99
C GLY A 268 28.31 15.92 9.11
N SER A 269 29.50 15.37 8.91
CA SER A 269 29.71 13.91 8.85
C SER A 269 29.74 13.26 10.24
N LEU A 270 29.04 12.13 10.38
CA LEU A 270 28.99 11.33 11.61
C LEU A 270 30.05 10.24 11.59
N VAL A 271 30.98 10.29 12.54
CA VAL A 271 32.07 9.31 12.68
C VAL A 271 31.85 8.45 13.94
N PRO A 272 31.86 7.11 13.83
CA PRO A 272 31.78 6.23 15.00
C PRO A 272 33.01 6.37 15.91
N ALA A 273 32.79 6.48 17.23
CA ALA A 273 33.85 6.43 18.22
C ALA A 273 33.41 5.72 19.50
N LYS A 274 34.39 5.39 20.35
CA LYS A 274 34.15 4.88 21.71
C LYS A 274 34.59 5.88 22.76
N ARG A 275 33.69 6.23 23.68
CA ARG A 275 34.01 7.12 24.80
C ARG A 275 33.42 6.61 26.10
N GLY A 276 34.25 6.49 27.15
CA GLY A 276 33.82 5.97 28.46
C GLY A 276 33.24 4.55 28.42
N GLY A 277 33.68 3.73 27.45
CA GLY A 277 33.20 2.35 27.28
C GLY A 277 31.88 2.22 26.51
N ARG A 278 31.35 3.30 25.92
CA ARG A 278 30.13 3.29 25.08
C ARG A 278 30.43 3.70 23.65
N ASP A 279 29.66 3.15 22.72
CA ASP A 279 29.66 3.56 21.32
C ASP A 279 28.90 4.88 21.19
N VAL A 280 29.55 5.90 20.63
CA VAL A 280 29.01 7.25 20.41
C VAL A 280 29.30 7.69 18.98
N LEU A 281 28.50 8.60 18.44
CA LEU A 281 28.74 9.20 17.13
C LEU A 281 29.29 10.62 17.33
N LEU A 282 30.40 10.95 16.66
CA LEU A 282 30.94 12.31 16.66
C LEU A 282 30.49 13.01 15.39
N CYS A 283 29.84 14.15 15.56
CA CYS A 283 29.53 15.09 14.50
C CYS A 283 30.76 15.95 14.22
N LYS A 284 31.35 15.81 13.03
CA LYS A 284 32.35 16.74 12.51
C LYS A 284 31.70 17.69 11.51
N ALA A 285 31.85 18.99 11.73
CA ALA A 285 31.54 19.97 10.69
C ALA A 285 32.57 19.80 9.56
N ASP A 286 32.08 19.69 8.31
CA ASP A 286 32.92 19.74 7.11
C ASP A 286 33.42 21.16 6.84
#